data_AF-A0A964Y6W3-F1
#
_entry.id   AF-A0A964Y6W3-F1
#
_cell.length_a   1.000
_cell.length_b   1.000
_cell.length_c   1.000
_cell.angle_alpha   90.00
_cell.angle_beta   90.00
_cell.angle_gamma   90.00
#
_symmetry.space_group_name_H-M   'P 1'
#
loop_
_entity.id
_entity.type
_entity.pdbx_description
1 polymer ?
#
loop_
_entity_poly.entity_id
_entity_poly.type
_entity_poly.pdbx_seq_one_letter_code
_entity_poly.pdbx_strand_id
1 'polypeptide(L)'
;MVKLALRFISLIFLALMIYLIMPRDQLSDQSIRLFAIFVFTIGSIITKFCSMGQSSIIALTLCVLTKTLTFKEAFSGLQHSIVWLIVIAFFIAKGFVKTGLGLRLAYYIMYKFAHISLGRPIWSIFAN
;
A
#
# COMPACT_ATOMS: atom_id res chain seq x y z
N MET A 1 15.96 -16.70 7.56
CA MET A 1 16.11 -15.50 8.41
C MET A 1 17.33 -14.64 8.00
N VAL A 2 18.53 -15.20 7.83
CA VAL A 2 19.75 -14.44 7.47
C VAL A 2 19.67 -13.67 6.14
N LYS A 3 19.09 -14.25 5.08
CA LYS A 3 18.93 -13.57 3.76
C LYS A 3 18.04 -12.31 3.82
N LEU A 4 17.14 -12.23 4.80
CA LEU A 4 16.23 -11.09 4.97
C LEU A 4 16.93 -9.93 5.69
N ALA A 5 17.72 -10.24 6.73
CA ALA A 5 18.55 -9.27 7.44
C ALA A 5 19.65 -8.65 6.56
N LEU A 6 20.24 -9.44 5.66
CA LEU A 6 21.27 -8.99 4.72
C LEU A 6 20.73 -7.95 3.71
N ARG A 7 19.48 -8.14 3.29
CA ARG A 7 18.77 -7.17 2.43
C ARG A 7 18.44 -5.88 3.17
N PHE A 8 18.19 -5.96 4.48
CA PHE A 8 17.97 -4.77 5.32
C PHE A 8 19.23 -3.93 5.51
N ILE A 9 20.36 -4.59 5.76
CA ILE A 9 21.67 -3.94 5.82
C ILE A 9 21.97 -3.23 4.49
N SER A 10 21.69 -3.88 3.35
CA SER A 10 21.90 -3.28 2.02
C SER A 10 21.09 -2.02 1.78
N LEU A 11 19.84 -1.97 2.28
CA LEU A 11 18.95 -0.82 2.09
C LEU A 11 19.28 0.35 3.00
N ILE A 12 19.62 0.06 4.26
CA ILE A 12 20.16 1.06 5.18
C ILE A 12 21.47 1.63 4.61
N PHE A 13 22.33 0.77 4.05
CA PHE A 13 23.59 1.19 3.46
C PHE A 13 23.38 2.05 2.21
N LEU A 14 22.38 1.73 1.37
CA LEU A 14 22.01 2.54 0.21
C LEU A 14 21.45 3.91 0.62
N ALA A 15 20.56 3.95 1.61
CA ALA A 15 19.99 5.20 2.12
C ALA A 15 21.05 6.10 2.78
N LEU A 16 21.99 5.49 3.51
CA LEU A 16 23.13 6.18 4.11
C LEU A 16 24.11 6.70 3.04
N MET A 17 24.36 5.91 1.99
CA MET A 17 25.17 6.34 0.83
C MET A 17 24.53 7.51 0.09
N ILE A 18 23.21 7.47 -0.12
CA ILE A 18 22.49 8.59 -0.74
C ILE A 18 22.56 9.85 0.13
N TYR A 19 22.47 9.70 1.45
CA TYR A 19 22.63 10.83 2.38
C TYR A 19 24.05 11.44 2.33
N LEU A 20 25.08 10.62 2.12
CA LEU A 20 26.48 11.08 2.12
C LEU A 20 26.91 11.68 0.76
N ILE A 21 26.30 11.26 -0.35
CA ILE A 21 26.70 11.63 -1.71
C ILE A 21 25.95 12.88 -2.23
N MET A 22 24.81 13.25 -1.66
CA MET A 22 24.01 14.35 -2.21
C MET A 22 24.64 15.73 -1.91
N PRO A 23 24.95 16.55 -2.94
CA PRO A 23 25.59 17.84 -2.77
C PRO A 23 24.65 18.83 -2.06
N ARG A 24 25.22 19.56 -1.08
CA ARG A 24 24.49 20.46 -0.17
C ARG A 24 24.29 21.88 -0.74
N ASP A 25 24.65 22.10 -2.00
CA ASP A 25 24.86 23.45 -2.53
C ASP A 25 23.60 24.14 -3.11
N GLN A 26 22.50 23.40 -3.35
CA GLN A 26 21.28 23.96 -3.98
C GLN A 26 19.96 23.52 -3.33
N LEU A 27 20.00 22.70 -2.28
CA LEU A 27 18.80 22.12 -1.65
C LEU A 27 18.83 22.36 -0.14
N SER A 28 17.65 22.57 0.47
CA SER A 28 17.56 22.65 1.93
C SER A 28 17.95 21.31 2.54
N ASP A 29 18.64 21.35 3.69
CA ASP A 29 19.02 20.15 4.44
C ASP A 29 17.81 19.26 4.81
N GLN A 30 16.61 19.83 4.90
CA GLN A 30 15.38 19.09 5.15
C GLN A 30 14.97 18.24 3.94
N SER A 31 15.04 18.80 2.73
CA SER A 31 14.64 18.10 1.50
C SER A 31 15.53 16.89 1.21
N ILE A 32 16.83 16.99 1.48
CA ILE A 32 17.79 15.89 1.30
C ILE A 32 17.49 14.74 2.28
N ARG A 33 17.19 15.06 3.54
CA ARG A 33 16.80 14.06 4.55
C ARG A 33 15.50 13.35 4.17
N LEU A 34 14.51 14.10 3.69
CA LEU A 34 13.24 13.57 3.21
C LEU A 34 13.42 12.63 2.02
N PHE A 35 14.26 13.02 1.06
CA PHE A 35 14.58 12.21 -0.10
C PHE A 35 15.27 10.90 0.28
N ALA A 36 16.23 10.93 1.20
CA ALA A 36 16.90 9.73 1.70
C ALA A 36 15.90 8.74 2.35
N ILE A 37 14.99 9.24 3.18
CA ILE A 37 13.95 8.41 3.82
C ILE A 37 12.97 7.85 2.76
N PHE A 38 12.66 8.61 1.73
CA PHE A 38 11.79 8.17 0.64
C PHE A 38 12.40 7.01 -0.16
N VAL A 39 13.68 7.13 -0.56
CA VAL A 39 14.39 6.05 -1.27
C VAL A 39 14.54 4.80 -0.38
N PHE A 40 14.84 5.00 0.91
CA PHE A 40 14.85 3.91 1.89
C PHE A 40 13.50 3.17 1.94
N THR A 41 12.39 3.92 1.93
CA THR A 41 11.03 3.37 1.98
C THR A 41 10.70 2.56 0.72
N ILE A 42 11.01 3.08 -0.47
CA ILE A 42 10.80 2.37 -1.75
C ILE A 42 11.61 1.07 -1.77
N GLY A 43 12.89 1.14 -1.39
CA GLY A 43 13.76 -0.04 -1.36
C GLY A 43 13.24 -1.10 -0.37
N SER A 44 12.72 -0.69 0.78
CA SER A 44 12.08 -1.58 1.77
C SER A 44 10.87 -2.32 1.20
N ILE A 45 10.03 -1.63 0.41
CA ILE A 45 8.83 -2.21 -0.22
C ILE A 45 9.19 -3.20 -1.33
N ILE A 46 10.11 -2.84 -2.24
CA ILE A 46 10.52 -3.70 -3.37
C ILE A 46 11.13 -5.01 -2.87
N THR A 47 11.90 -4.92 -1.79
CA THR A 47 12.57 -6.05 -1.16
C THR A 47 11.60 -7.00 -0.44
N LYS A 48 10.33 -6.59 -0.29
CA LYS A 48 9.26 -7.28 0.47
C LYS A 48 9.70 -7.65 1.88
N PHE A 49 10.46 -6.77 2.53
CA PHE A 49 10.91 -7.07 3.88
C PHE A 49 9.78 -7.00 4.90
N CYS A 50 8.85 -6.07 4.70
CA CYS A 50 7.73 -5.80 5.59
C CYS A 50 6.44 -5.69 4.79
N SER A 51 5.29 -5.92 5.45
CA SER A 51 4.00 -5.54 4.89
C SER A 51 3.99 -4.05 4.57
N MET A 52 3.26 -3.66 3.53
CA MET A 52 3.21 -2.27 3.05
C MET A 52 2.82 -1.28 4.16
N GLY A 53 1.99 -1.70 5.12
CA GLY A 53 1.63 -0.89 6.29
C GLY A 53 2.72 -0.79 7.36
N GLN A 54 3.60 -1.79 7.49
CA GLN A 54 4.69 -1.73 8.46
C GLN A 54 5.82 -0.81 7.97
N SER A 55 6.13 -0.85 6.67
CA SER A 55 7.13 0.04 6.07
C SER A 55 6.74 1.51 6.19
N SER A 56 5.44 1.84 6.07
CA SER A 56 4.97 3.23 6.21
C SER A 56 5.08 3.74 7.65
N ILE A 57 4.80 2.90 8.65
CA ILE A 57 4.96 3.26 10.07
C ILE A 57 6.44 3.50 10.41
N ILE A 58 7.33 2.62 9.96
CA ILE A 58 8.78 2.76 10.16
C ILE A 58 9.30 4.05 9.51
N ALA A 59 8.88 4.34 8.27
CA ALA A 59 9.24 5.57 7.56
C ALA A 59 8.74 6.82 8.30
N LEU A 60 7.52 6.80 8.82
CA LEU A 60 6.95 7.90 9.61
C LEU A 60 7.75 8.13 10.90
N THR A 61 8.10 7.06 11.61
CA THR A 61 8.94 7.12 12.81
C THR A 61 10.32 7.69 12.50
N LEU A 62 10.94 7.30 11.38
CA LEU A 62 12.22 7.86 10.93
C LEU A 62 12.11 9.35 10.59
N CYS A 63 11.03 9.80 9.94
CA CYS A 63 10.80 11.22 9.66
C CYS A 63 10.73 12.07 10.93
N VAL A 64 10.04 11.58 11.97
CA VAL A 64 9.89 12.28 13.26
C VAL A 64 11.20 12.23 14.06
N LEU A 65 11.87 11.08 14.13
CA LEU A 65 13.16 10.92 14.82
C LEU A 65 14.25 11.81 14.23
N THR A 66 14.34 11.87 12.90
CA THR A 66 15.32 12.70 12.18
C THR A 66 14.93 14.19 12.18
N LYS A 67 13.87 14.58 12.91
CA LYS A 67 13.30 15.94 12.98
C LYS A 67 13.16 16.62 11.61
N THR A 68 12.87 15.83 10.58
CA THR A 68 12.80 16.34 9.21
C THR A 68 11.47 17.00 8.94
N LEU A 69 10.40 16.51 9.58
CA LEU A 69 9.08 17.13 9.64
C LEU A 69 8.62 17.27 11.08
N THR A 70 7.74 18.24 11.33
CA THR A 70 7.04 18.34 12.62
C THR A 70 6.05 17.19 12.79
N PHE A 71 5.69 16.86 14.04
CA PHE A 71 4.70 15.81 14.32
C PHE A 71 3.37 16.08 13.61
N LYS A 72 2.95 17.34 13.53
CA LYS A 72 1.71 17.73 12.85
C LYS A 72 1.76 17.47 11.35
N GLU A 73 2.88 17.79 10.70
CA GLU A 73 3.06 17.56 9.26
C GLU A 73 3.18 16.08 8.94
N ALA A 74 3.86 15.30 9.77
CA ALA A 74 3.99 13.86 9.60
C ALA A 74 2.62 13.15 9.60
N PHE A 75 1.71 13.53 10.50
CA PHE A 75 0.37 12.94 10.60
C PHE A 75 -0.68 13.56 9.67
N SER A 76 -0.34 14.65 8.96
CA SER A 76 -1.28 15.33 8.06
C SER A 76 -1.82 14.42 6.94
N GLY A 77 -1.00 13.50 6.45
CA GLY A 77 -1.41 12.52 5.44
C GLY A 77 -2.47 11.53 5.92
N LEU A 78 -2.50 11.19 7.22
CA LEU A 78 -3.51 10.30 7.79
C LEU A 78 -4.85 10.99 8.02
N GLN A 79 -4.84 12.33 8.17
CA GLN A 79 -6.05 13.15 8.27
C GLN A 79 -6.59 13.57 6.89
N HIS A 80 -5.97 13.12 5.80
CA HIS A 80 -6.39 13.49 4.47
C HIS A 80 -7.75 12.86 4.13
N SER A 81 -8.70 13.67 3.63
CA SER A 81 -10.08 13.25 3.33
C SER A 81 -10.14 12.00 2.44
N ILE A 82 -9.27 11.94 1.43
CA ILE A 82 -9.15 10.80 0.50
C ILE A 82 -8.83 9.48 1.24
N VAL A 83 -7.98 9.50 2.26
CA VAL A 83 -7.62 8.29 3.03
C VAL A 83 -8.85 7.76 3.78
N TRP A 84 -9.60 8.64 4.43
CA TRP A 84 -10.84 8.27 5.10
C TRP A 84 -11.94 7.81 4.13
N LEU A 85 -12.01 8.38 2.93
CA LEU A 85 -12.92 7.93 1.88
C LEU A 85 -12.63 6.47 1.48
N ILE A 86 -11.36 6.12 1.35
CA ILE A 86 -10.92 4.73 1.07
C ILE A 86 -11.32 3.80 2.23
N VAL A 87 -11.12 4.23 3.48
CA VAL A 87 -11.50 3.44 4.67
C VAL A 87 -13.00 3.16 4.70
N ILE A 88 -13.85 4.17 4.47
CA ILE A 88 -15.32 4.02 4.43
C ILE A 88 -15.73 3.08 3.30
N ALA A 89 -15.14 3.20 2.11
CA ALA A 89 -15.41 2.30 1.00
C ALA A 89 -15.09 0.83 1.34
N PHE A 90 -13.95 0.57 2.01
CA PHE A 90 -13.61 -0.78 2.48
C PHE A 90 -14.59 -1.31 3.54
N PHE A 91 -15.05 -0.45 4.46
CA PHE A 91 -16.08 -0.84 5.43
C PHE A 91 -17.39 -1.24 4.75
N ILE A 92 -17.86 -0.44 3.78
CA ILE A 92 -19.06 -0.75 3.00
C ILE A 92 -18.88 -2.06 2.22
N ALA A 93 -17.74 -2.24 1.54
CA ALA A 93 -17.43 -3.46 0.81
C ALA A 93 -17.44 -4.70 1.72
N LYS A 94 -16.83 -4.61 2.91
CA LYS A 94 -16.85 -5.71 3.90
C LYS A 94 -18.28 -5.98 4.43
N GLY A 95 -19.09 -4.94 4.62
CA GLY A 95 -20.51 -5.09 4.95
C GLY A 95 -21.30 -5.81 3.86
N PHE A 96 -21.02 -5.52 2.59
CA PHE A 96 -21.64 -6.16 1.43
C PHE A 96 -21.25 -7.65 1.30
N VAL A 97 -20.00 -7.97 1.62
CA VAL A 97 -19.51 -9.37 1.67
C VAL A 97 -20.14 -10.13 2.83
N LYS A 98 -20.19 -9.55 4.04
CA LYS A 98 -20.74 -10.22 5.24
C LYS A 98 -22.25 -10.48 5.13
N THR A 99 -23.00 -9.60 4.48
CA THR A 99 -24.45 -9.76 4.26
C THR A 99 -24.78 -10.69 3.09
N GLY A 100 -23.79 -11.10 2.29
CA GLY A 100 -23.99 -11.92 1.10
C GLY A 100 -24.71 -11.19 -0.05
N LEU A 101 -24.93 -9.88 0.05
CA LEU A 101 -25.59 -9.08 -0.99
C LEU A 101 -24.78 -9.09 -2.30
N GLY A 102 -23.45 -9.09 -2.22
CA GLY A 102 -22.60 -9.21 -3.41
C GLY A 102 -22.80 -10.52 -4.16
N LEU A 103 -22.97 -11.63 -3.43
CA LEU A 103 -23.21 -12.95 -4.01
C LEU A 103 -24.61 -13.02 -4.64
N ARG A 104 -25.63 -12.51 -3.94
CA ARG A 104 -27.01 -12.43 -4.47
C ARG A 104 -27.07 -11.58 -5.74
N LEU A 105 -26.39 -10.43 -5.75
CA LEU A 105 -26.31 -9.56 -6.92
C LEU A 105 -25.56 -10.23 -8.07
N ALA A 106 -24.46 -10.93 -7.79
CA ALA A 106 -23.72 -11.69 -8.80
C ALA A 106 -24.59 -12.78 -9.44
N TYR A 107 -25.34 -13.55 -8.64
CA TYR A 107 -26.27 -14.55 -9.19
C TYR A 107 -27.41 -13.93 -10.00
N TYR A 108 -27.94 -12.78 -9.58
CA TYR A 108 -28.99 -12.07 -10.33
C TYR A 108 -28.48 -11.59 -11.71
N ILE A 109 -27.28 -11.02 -11.75
CA ILE A 109 -26.63 -10.60 -13.00
C ILE A 109 -26.33 -11.82 -13.88
N MET A 110 -25.81 -12.90 -13.28
CA MET A 110 -25.55 -14.15 -14.00
C MET A 110 -26.84 -14.73 -14.60
N TYR A 111 -27.94 -14.77 -13.85
CA TYR A 111 -29.24 -15.23 -14.36
C TYR A 111 -29.72 -14.42 -15.57
N LYS A 112 -29.58 -13.09 -15.52
CA LYS A 112 -29.97 -12.20 -16.63
C LYS A 112 -29.07 -12.33 -17.86
N PHE A 113 -27.75 -12.50 -17.69
CA PHE A 113 -26.79 -12.48 -18.80
C PHE A 113 -26.37 -13.87 -19.31
N ALA A 114 -26.57 -14.95 -18.53
CA ALA A 114 -26.23 -16.31 -18.94
C ALA A 114 -27.00 -16.77 -20.17
N HIS A 115 -28.20 -16.22 -20.40
CA HIS A 115 -28.98 -16.49 -21.62
C HIS A 115 -28.42 -15.84 -22.89
N ILE A 116 -27.55 -14.82 -22.78
CA ILE A 116 -27.10 -14.00 -23.92
C ILE A 116 -25.67 -14.35 -24.33
N SER A 117 -24.82 -14.81 -23.41
CA SER A 117 -23.38 -15.01 -23.70
C SER A 117 -22.98 -16.43 -24.12
N LEU A 118 -23.80 -17.46 -23.86
CA LEU A 118 -23.49 -18.85 -24.18
C LEU A 118 -24.75 -19.51 -24.73
N GLY A 119 -24.80 -19.70 -26.05
CA GLY A 119 -25.90 -20.36 -26.76
C GLY A 119 -26.11 -21.85 -26.43
N ARG A 120 -25.74 -22.31 -25.23
CA ARG A 120 -26.05 -23.65 -24.70
C ARG A 120 -26.47 -23.57 -23.24
N PRO A 121 -27.62 -24.16 -22.85
CA PRO A 121 -28.04 -24.20 -21.46
C PRO A 121 -27.08 -25.10 -20.65
N ILE A 122 -26.53 -24.50 -19.60
CA ILE A 122 -25.64 -25.07 -18.58
C ILE A 122 -26.26 -26.32 -17.91
N TRP A 123 -27.58 -26.49 -18.04
CA TRP A 123 -28.35 -27.64 -17.58
C TRP A 123 -27.96 -28.96 -18.28
N SER A 124 -27.40 -28.89 -19.49
CA SER A 124 -26.96 -30.10 -20.22
C SER A 124 -25.72 -30.79 -19.62
N ILE A 125 -24.97 -30.12 -18.75
CA ILE A 125 -23.76 -30.67 -18.12
C ILE A 125 -24.11 -31.44 -16.83
N PHE A 126 -25.30 -31.23 -16.28
CA PHE A 126 -25.77 -31.89 -15.05
C PHE A 126 -26.86 -32.95 -15.31
N ALA A 127 -27.17 -33.25 -16.57
CA ALA A 127 -28.23 -34.19 -16.97
C ALA A 127 -27.71 -35.57 -17.42
N ASN A 128 -26.42 -35.89 -17.17
CA ASN A 128 -25.80 -37.20 -17.38
C ASN A 128 -24.89 -37.54 -16.20
#